data_AF-A0A7V7KBH0-F1
#
_entry.id   AF-A0A7V7KBH0-F1
#
_cell.length_a   1.000
_cell.length_b   1.000
_cell.length_c   1.000
_cell.angle_alpha   90.00
_cell.angle_beta   90.00
_cell.angle_gamma   90.00
#
_symmetry.space_group_name_H-M   'P 1'
#
loop_
_entity.id
_entity.type
_entity.pdbx_description
1 polymer ?
#
loop_
_entity_poly.entity_id
_entity_poly.type
_entity_poly.pdbx_seq_one_letter_code
_entity_poly.pdbx_strand_id
1 'polypeptide(L)' 'MRNHNREGLRASATTNGALPNRSRSQLIPHDKEVYKERHLVECFIYTIKRFRCIATRYEKTGTAYMAMFFLVGAVIWMH' A
#
# COMPACT_ATOMS: atom_id res chain seq x y z
N MET A 1 32.11 22.51 -4.79
CA MET A 1 32.42 21.52 -3.73
C MET A 1 31.58 20.28 -3.96
N ARG A 2 32.25 19.14 -4.11
CA ARG A 2 31.76 17.89 -4.72
C ARG A 2 30.90 17.09 -3.74
N ASN A 3 29.70 16.71 -4.18
CA ASN A 3 28.64 16.07 -3.39
C ASN A 3 29.01 14.59 -3.11
N HIS A 4 29.98 14.36 -2.21
CA HIS A 4 30.51 13.04 -1.87
C HIS A 4 29.51 12.11 -1.16
N ASN A 5 28.35 12.62 -0.71
CA ASN A 5 27.38 11.86 0.09
C ASN A 5 26.24 11.18 -0.71
N ARG A 6 26.25 11.27 -2.05
CA ARG A 6 25.20 10.63 -2.89
C ARG A 6 25.50 9.16 -3.21
N GLU A 7 26.76 8.75 -3.08
CA GLU A 7 27.21 7.39 -3.41
C GLU A 7 26.91 6.41 -2.27
N GLY A 8 27.06 6.84 -1.01
CA GLY A 8 26.71 6.03 0.17
C GLY A 8 25.22 5.68 0.28
N LEU A 9 24.33 6.58 -0.14
CA LEU A 9 22.89 6.31 -0.19
C LEU A 9 22.51 5.28 -1.27
N ARG A 10 23.25 5.23 -2.38
CA ARG A 10 23.02 4.26 -3.46
C ARG A 10 23.52 2.87 -3.09
N ALA A 11 24.64 2.77 -2.37
CA ALA A 11 25.19 1.50 -1.92
C ALA A 11 24.32 0.79 -0.88
N SER A 12 23.66 1.52 0.04
CA SER A 12 22.72 0.94 1.01
C SER A 12 21.34 0.62 0.43
N ALA A 13 20.95 1.23 -0.69
CA ALA A 13 19.65 0.97 -1.32
C ALA A 13 19.59 -0.42 -2.01
N THR A 14 20.75 -0.98 -2.39
CA THR A 14 20.82 -2.20 -3.20
C THR A 14 20.63 -3.49 -2.39
N THR A 15 20.92 -3.47 -1.08
CA THR A 15 20.94 -4.71 -0.28
C THR A 15 19.61 -4.98 0.44
N ASN A 16 18.87 -3.95 0.88
CA ASN A 16 17.56 -4.12 1.50
C ASN A 16 16.71 -2.89 1.16
N GLY A 17 15.58 -3.07 0.46
CA GLY A 17 14.76 -2.02 -0.17
C GLY A 17 14.08 -0.99 0.74
N ALA A 18 14.71 -0.57 1.84
CA ALA A 18 14.24 0.49 2.72
C ALA A 18 15.27 1.63 2.74
N LEU A 19 14.92 2.78 2.16
CA LEU A 19 15.67 4.02 2.41
C LEU A 19 15.51 4.37 3.90
N PRO A 20 16.62 4.59 4.64
CA PRO A 20 16.53 4.98 6.05
C PRO A 20 15.85 6.34 6.16
N ASN A 21 14.71 6.38 6.85
CA ASN A 21 14.11 7.64 7.27
C ASN A 21 15.01 8.29 8.35
N ARG A 22 15.38 9.57 8.19
CA ARG A 22 16.34 10.26 9.07
C ARG A 22 15.93 10.30 10.55
N SER A 23 14.64 10.22 10.85
CA SER A 23 14.11 10.20 12.23
C SER A 23 13.94 8.79 12.80
N ARG A 24 14.10 7.74 12.00
CA ARG A 24 13.87 6.35 12.43
C ARG A 24 15.22 5.68 12.64
N SER A 25 15.60 5.52 13.91
CA SER A 25 16.89 4.95 14.33
C SER A 25 17.09 3.48 13.94
N GLN A 26 16.02 2.76 13.58
CA GLN A 26 16.09 1.35 13.22
C GLN A 26 15.51 1.10 11.83
N LEU A 27 16.29 0.39 11.01
CA LEU A 27 15.89 -0.09 9.70
C LEU A 27 14.98 -1.30 9.90
N ILE A 28 13.78 -1.26 9.34
CA ILE A 28 12.86 -2.40 9.40
C ILE A 28 13.29 -3.39 8.31
N PRO A 29 13.55 -4.67 8.63
CA PRO A 29 13.83 -5.67 7.61
C PRO A 29 12.65 -5.77 6.64
N HIS A 30 12.92 -5.59 5.35
CA HIS A 30 11.91 -5.65 4.30
C HIS A 30 11.91 -7.05 3.71
N ASP A 31 10.93 -7.86 4.11
CA ASP A 31 10.67 -9.14 3.48
C ASP A 31 9.90 -8.90 2.17
N LYS A 32 10.53 -9.24 1.05
CA LYS A 32 9.96 -9.06 -0.28
C LYS A 32 8.76 -9.98 -0.54
N GLU A 33 8.75 -11.19 0.02
CA GLU A 33 7.69 -12.16 -0.24
C GLU A 33 6.41 -11.74 0.49
N VAL A 34 6.51 -11.36 1.76
CA VAL A 34 5.38 -10.82 2.54
C VAL A 34 4.84 -9.54 1.89
N TYR A 35 5.71 -8.68 1.36
CA TYR A 35 5.28 -7.44 0.71
C TYR A 35 4.58 -7.69 -0.63
N LYS A 36 4.97 -8.75 -1.34
CA LYS A 36 4.34 -9.17 -2.60
C LYS A 36 2.93 -9.70 -2.38
N GLU A 37 2.70 -10.47 -1.33
CA GLU A 37 1.34 -10.91 -0.97
C GLU A 37 0.45 -9.72 -0.59
N ARG A 38 1.00 -8.78 0.19
CA ARG A 38 0.29 -7.57 0.59
C ARG A 38 -0.08 -6.67 -0.58
N HIS A 39 0.73 -6.67 -1.64
CA HIS A 39 0.46 -5.89 -2.85
C HIS A 39 -0.89 -6.21 -3.49
N LEU A 40 -1.32 -7.47 -3.47
CA LEU A 40 -2.62 -7.88 -4.01
C LEU A 40 -3.77 -7.23 -3.21
N VAL A 41 -3.65 -7.21 -1.89
CA VAL A 41 -4.63 -6.56 -0.99
C VAL A 41 -4.62 -5.04 -1.19
N GLU A 42 -3.46 -4.43 -1.35
CA GLU A 42 -3.34 -2.99 -1.62
C GLU A 42 -3.98 -2.60 -2.96
N CYS A 43 -3.77 -3.39 -4.01
CA CYS A 43 -4.40 -3.20 -5.32
C CYS A 43 -5.93 -3.33 -5.25
N PHE A 44 -6.42 -4.28 -4.47
CA PHE A 44 -7.86 -4.44 -4.22
C PHE A 44 -8.44 -3.23 -3.49
N ILE A 45 -7.80 -2.78 -2.41
CA ILE A 45 -8.23 -1.59 -1.66
C ILE A 45 -8.14 -0.33 -2.52
N TYR A 46 -7.11 -0.20 -3.36
CA TYR A 46 -6.97 0.91 -4.30
C TYR A 46 -8.14 0.94 -5.27
N THR A 47 -8.52 -0.21 -5.82
CA THR A 47 -9.67 -0.34 -6.72
C THR A 47 -10.99 0.00 -6.02
N ILE A 48 -11.20 -0.51 -4.80
CA ILE A 48 -12.38 -0.17 -3.99
C ILE A 48 -12.47 1.32 -3.71
N LYS A 49 -11.35 1.99 -3.43
CA LYS A 49 -11.33 3.43 -3.15
C LYS A 49 -11.74 4.29 -4.34
N ARG A 50 -11.73 3.76 -5.58
CA ARG A 50 -12.29 4.45 -6.75
C ARG A 50 -13.80 4.65 -6.62
N PHE A 51 -14.49 3.76 -5.90
CA PHE A 51 -15.90 3.89 -5.59
C PHE A 51 -16.08 4.88 -4.44
N ARG A 52 -16.41 6.14 -4.77
CA ARG A 52 -16.61 7.22 -3.79
C ARG A 52 -17.56 6.84 -2.66
N CYS A 53 -18.58 6.02 -2.94
CA CYS A 53 -19.55 5.58 -1.95
C CYS A 53 -18.92 4.78 -0.80
N ILE A 54 -18.02 3.86 -1.13
CA ILE A 54 -17.29 3.07 -0.13
C ILE A 54 -16.22 3.92 0.56
N ALA A 55 -15.47 4.72 -0.22
CA ALA A 55 -14.35 5.50 0.28
C ALA A 55 -14.73 6.55 1.34
N THR A 56 -15.92 7.14 1.20
CA THR A 56 -16.43 8.17 2.12
C THR A 56 -17.47 7.65 3.10
N ARG A 57 -17.81 6.35 3.01
CA ARG A 57 -18.83 5.68 3.84
C ARG A 57 -20.14 6.47 3.90
N TYR A 58 -20.80 6.66 2.75
CA TYR A 58 -22.10 7.35 2.70
C TYR A 58 -23.24 6.54 3.34
N GLU A 59 -23.09 5.23 3.46
CA GLU A 59 -24.11 4.34 4.02
C GLU A 59 -24.32 4.59 5.52
N LYS A 60 -25.57 4.87 5.92
CA LYS A 60 -25.95 5.08 7.33
C LYS A 60 -25.86 3.79 8.16
N THR A 61 -26.15 2.64 7.54
CA THR A 61 -26.26 1.35 8.21
C THR A 61 -25.10 0.44 7.83
N GLY A 62 -24.55 -0.31 8.80
CA GLY A 62 -23.46 -1.26 8.55
C GLY A 62 -23.82 -2.36 7.55
N THR A 63 -25.07 -2.79 7.51
CA THR A 63 -25.58 -3.79 6.55
C THR A 63 -25.52 -3.28 5.11
N ALA A 64 -25.91 -2.02 4.88
CA ALA A 64 -25.86 -1.41 3.54
C ALA A 64 -24.41 -1.24 3.06
N TYR A 65 -23.51 -0.86 3.98
CA TYR A 65 -22.07 -0.81 3.70
C TYR A 65 -21.51 -2.18 3.28
N MET A 66 -21.88 -3.25 3.99
CA MET A 66 -21.46 -4.61 3.65
C MET A 66 -22.04 -5.07 2.30
N ALA A 67 -23.31 -4.79 2.01
CA ALA A 67 -23.93 -5.09 0.72
C ALA A 67 -23.19 -4.41 -0.45
N MET A 68 -22.84 -3.13 -0.30
CA MET A 68 -22.06 -2.38 -1.29
C MET A 68 -20.66 -3.00 -1.48
N PHE A 69 -20.03 -3.46 -0.39
CA PHE A 69 -18.73 -4.11 -0.44
C PHE A 69 -18.77 -5.43 -1.24
N PHE A 70 -19.79 -6.27 -1.01
CA PHE A 70 -20.00 -7.50 -1.78
C PHE A 70 -20.29 -7.21 -3.26
N LEU A 71 -21.07 -6.17 -3.55
CA LEU A 71 -21.37 -5.76 -4.92
C LEU A 71 -20.10 -5.33 -5.66
N VAL A 72 -19.27 -4.49 -5.04
CA VAL A 72 -17.99 -4.08 -5.64
C VAL A 72 -17.02 -5.26 -5.78
N GLY A 73 -16.99 -6.17 -4.80
CA GLY A 73 -16.23 -7.42 -4.92
C GLY A 73 -16.68 -8.26 -6.13
N ALA A 74 -17.99 -8.39 -6.37
CA ALA A 74 -18.53 -9.11 -7.53
C ALA A 74 -18.20 -8.40 -8.85
N VAL A 75 -18.24 -7.06 -8.89
CA VAL A 75 -17.86 -6.29 -10.09
C VAL A 75 -16.38 -6.45 -10.41
N ILE A 76 -15.49 -6.44 -9.40
CA ILE A 76 -14.06 -6.67 -9.58
C ILE A 76 -13.79 -8.11 -10.06
N TRP A 77 -14.58 -9.09 -9.60
CA TRP A 77 -14.46 -10.47 -10.05
C TRP A 77 -14.88 -10.69 -11.51
N MET A 78 -15.93 -9.98 -11.95
CA MET A 78 -16.48 -10.09 -13.31
C MET A 78 -15.67 -9.33 -14.37
N HIS A 79 -14.72 -8.49 -13.94
CA HIS A 79 -13.94 -7.60 -14.79
C HIS A 79 -12.52 -8.13 -14.99
#